data_AF-A0A934KNT2-F1
#
_entry.id   AF-A0A934KNT2-F1
#
_cell.length_a   1.000
_cell.length_b   1.000
_cell.length_c   1.000
_cell.angle_alpha   90.00
_cell.angle_beta   90.00
_cell.angle_gamma   90.00
#
_symmetry.space_group_name_H-M   'P 1'
#
loop_
_entity.id
_entity.type
_entity.pdbx_description
1 polymer ?
#
loop_
_entity_poly.entity_id
_entity_poly.type
_entity_poly.pdbx_seq_one_letter_code
_entity_poly.pdbx_strand_id
1 'polypeptide(L)'
;MAAEITDERIAAAAQRLHSGDWFFSPRQLYYAVCADVETPPVRIASGEVGLGLVLILIGIITANRTVIFVMGGIGLILVLLGVVTHLRERHPLPPTRLLAVSFAEFEERLRSGAHEYPGLIVASPPMATPGLQEPRLVICDRAETVAVLTANRGRLASAQVLLRGDDPANLQGTRVVVLHDCDPAGCTLAADLRDRGAQVVDAGINPGELTGKRSQILEGAPARLPRDLRAHLDTEQTDWLRSGKRLELATEPPEQLVMRVNVALDPAQSST
;
A
#
# COMPACT_ATOMS: atom_id res chain seq x y z
N MET A 1 -13.26 16.05 17.27
CA MET A 1 -14.44 15.39 16.71
C MET A 1 -13.93 14.23 15.86
N ALA A 2 -14.38 13.00 16.11
CA ALA A 2 -14.03 11.86 15.26
C ALA A 2 -14.61 12.14 13.87
N ALA A 3 -13.76 12.13 12.83
CA ALA A 3 -14.24 12.33 11.48
C ALA A 3 -15.07 11.11 11.06
N GLU A 4 -16.30 11.38 10.61
CA GLU A 4 -17.31 10.36 10.37
C GLU A 4 -17.08 9.64 9.03
N ILE A 5 -17.22 8.31 9.03
CA ILE A 5 -17.23 7.50 7.82
C ILE A 5 -18.64 7.58 7.21
N THR A 6 -18.75 8.31 6.11
CA THR A 6 -20.00 8.48 5.35
C THR A 6 -20.02 7.57 4.11
N ASP A 7 -21.20 7.22 3.63
CA ASP A 7 -21.35 6.37 2.42
C ASP A 7 -20.73 7.03 1.18
N GLU A 8 -20.79 8.37 1.09
CA GLU A 8 -20.12 9.14 0.03
C GLU A 8 -18.60 8.95 0.05
N ARG A 9 -17.97 8.90 1.23
CA ARG A 9 -16.52 8.66 1.36
C ARG A 9 -16.17 7.24 0.96
N ILE A 10 -17.00 6.26 1.33
CA ILE A 10 -16.81 4.87 0.92
C ILE A 10 -16.90 4.76 -0.60
N ALA A 11 -17.92 5.36 -1.22
CA ALA A 11 -18.08 5.37 -2.67
C ALA A 11 -16.91 6.06 -3.39
N ALA A 12 -16.45 7.21 -2.88
CA ALA A 12 -15.29 7.91 -3.45
C ALA A 12 -14.00 7.08 -3.33
N ALA A 13 -13.75 6.45 -2.19
CA ALA A 13 -12.60 5.56 -2.01
C ALA A 13 -12.66 4.33 -2.93
N ALA A 14 -13.83 3.70 -3.04
CA ALA A 14 -14.07 2.59 -3.95
C ALA A 14 -13.82 2.98 -5.41
N GLN A 15 -14.32 4.15 -5.85
CA GLN A 15 -14.10 4.65 -7.20
C GLN A 15 -12.61 4.87 -7.50
N ARG A 16 -11.85 5.40 -6.54
CA ARG A 16 -10.39 5.56 -6.71
C ARG A 16 -9.67 4.22 -6.76
N LEU A 17 -10.03 3.27 -5.90
CA LEU A 17 -9.44 1.93 -5.93
C LEU A 17 -9.77 1.19 -7.22
N HIS A 18 -10.96 1.40 -7.79
CA HIS A 18 -11.35 0.84 -9.07
C HIS A 18 -10.79 1.60 -10.28
N SER A 19 -10.13 2.75 -10.09
CA SER A 19 -9.70 3.59 -11.21
C SER A 19 -8.75 2.84 -12.14
N GLY A 20 -9.10 2.72 -13.41
CA GLY A 20 -8.36 1.86 -14.34
C GLY A 20 -8.66 0.38 -14.17
N ASP A 21 -9.89 0.02 -13.80
CA ASP A 21 -10.46 -1.34 -13.76
C ASP A 21 -9.73 -2.32 -12.82
N TRP A 22 -9.22 -1.83 -11.69
CA TRP A 22 -8.62 -2.70 -10.67
C TRP A 22 -9.67 -3.34 -9.78
N PHE A 23 -9.42 -4.59 -9.38
CA PHE A 23 -10.18 -5.28 -8.35
C PHE A 23 -9.49 -5.13 -6.99
N PHE A 24 -10.25 -4.93 -5.92
CA PHE A 24 -9.73 -4.65 -4.59
C PHE A 24 -10.52 -5.38 -3.50
N SER A 25 -9.87 -5.60 -2.35
CA SER A 25 -10.50 -6.27 -1.21
C SER A 25 -11.29 -5.30 -0.32
N PRO A 26 -12.22 -5.82 0.52
CA PRO A 26 -12.88 -5.02 1.57
C PRO A 26 -11.89 -4.32 2.50
N ARG A 27 -10.76 -4.97 2.79
CA ARG A 27 -9.70 -4.44 3.65
C ARG A 27 -8.93 -3.29 3.00
N GLN A 28 -8.68 -3.36 1.68
CA GLN A 28 -8.12 -2.23 0.93
C GLN A 28 -9.08 -1.04 0.92
N LEU A 29 -10.38 -1.29 0.76
CA LEU A 29 -11.40 -0.24 0.84
C LEU A 29 -11.44 0.39 2.23
N TYR A 30 -11.39 -0.41 3.29
CA TYR A 30 -11.33 0.06 4.67
C TYR A 30 -10.15 1.01 4.90
N TYR A 31 -8.93 0.60 4.54
CA TYR A 31 -7.75 1.45 4.72
C TYR A 31 -7.79 2.73 3.86
N ALA A 32 -8.28 2.64 2.63
CA ALA A 32 -8.46 3.83 1.77
C ALA A 32 -9.46 4.82 2.39
N VAL A 33 -10.54 4.35 2.99
CA VAL A 33 -11.52 5.20 3.69
C VAL A 33 -10.91 5.80 4.95
N CYS A 34 -10.20 5.01 5.76
CA CYS A 34 -9.48 5.52 6.93
C CYS A 34 -8.47 6.61 6.53
N ALA A 35 -7.74 6.42 5.42
CA ALA A 35 -6.78 7.40 4.92
C ALA A 35 -7.43 8.74 4.54
N ASP A 36 -8.61 8.69 3.91
CA ASP A 36 -9.40 9.89 3.55
C ASP A 36 -9.96 10.63 4.76
N VAL A 37 -10.31 9.89 5.82
CA VAL A 37 -10.81 10.45 7.08
C VAL A 37 -9.67 11.10 7.86
N GLU A 38 -8.48 10.50 7.82
CA GLU A 38 -7.29 10.92 8.55
C GLU A 38 -6.53 12.08 7.90
N THR A 39 -6.61 12.21 6.58
CA THR A 39 -5.97 13.31 5.84
C THR A 39 -7.01 14.40 5.62
N PRO A 40 -7.00 15.54 6.36
CA PRO A 40 -7.89 16.64 6.03
C PRO A 40 -7.59 17.06 4.58
N PRO A 41 -8.63 17.26 3.73
CA PRO A 41 -8.42 17.72 2.37
C PRO A 41 -7.80 19.11 2.47
N VAL A 42 -6.49 19.21 2.27
CA VAL A 42 -5.88 20.48 1.94
C VAL A 42 -6.42 20.77 0.55
N ARG A 43 -7.45 21.63 0.46
CA ARG A 43 -7.89 22.16 -0.82
C ARG A 43 -6.69 22.88 -1.40
N ILE A 44 -5.96 22.18 -2.26
CA ILE A 44 -5.08 22.84 -3.21
C ILE A 44 -6.01 23.74 -3.98
N ALA A 45 -5.92 25.04 -3.75
CA ALA A 45 -6.39 25.98 -4.73
C ALA A 45 -5.46 25.76 -5.92
N SER A 46 -5.79 24.84 -6.84
CA SER A 46 -5.05 24.65 -8.09
C SER A 46 -4.89 25.97 -8.86
N GLY A 47 -5.76 26.95 -8.55
CA GLY A 47 -5.65 28.34 -8.97
C GLY A 47 -4.44 29.11 -8.44
N GLU A 48 -3.83 28.76 -7.29
CA GLU A 48 -2.67 29.49 -6.73
C GLU A 48 -1.38 29.25 -7.52
N VAL A 49 -1.13 28.00 -7.95
CA VAL A 49 0.02 27.68 -8.82
C VAL A 49 -0.17 28.33 -10.20
N GLY A 50 -1.38 28.26 -10.75
CA GLY A 50 -1.73 28.93 -12.01
C GLY A 50 -1.58 30.45 -11.93
N LEU A 51 -2.05 31.07 -10.84
CA LEU A 51 -1.92 32.51 -10.59
C LEU A 51 -0.45 32.92 -10.42
N GLY A 52 0.35 32.12 -9.71
CA GLY A 52 1.78 32.36 -9.53
C GLY A 52 2.54 32.38 -10.86
N LEU A 53 2.25 31.44 -11.77
CA LEU A 53 2.81 31.42 -13.13
C LEU A 53 2.41 32.65 -13.95
N VAL A 54 1.15 33.07 -13.87
CA VAL A 54 0.65 34.27 -14.58
C VAL A 54 1.35 35.54 -14.09
N LEU A 55 1.56 35.70 -12.79
CA LEU A 55 2.24 36.87 -12.22
C LEU A 55 3.71 36.96 -12.65
N ILE A 56 4.41 35.82 -12.74
CA ILE A 56 5.77 35.76 -13.28
C ILE A 56 5.78 36.21 -14.74
N LEU A 57 4.82 35.73 -15.55
CA LEU A 57 4.73 36.09 -16.97
C LEU A 57 4.48 37.59 -17.18
N ILE A 58 3.56 38.18 -16.40
CA ILE A 58 3.25 39.62 -16.45
C ILE A 58 4.49 40.45 -16.09
N GLY A 59 5.24 40.03 -15.07
CA GLY A 59 6.50 40.68 -14.69
C GLY A 59 7.48 40.72 -15.86
N ILE A 60 7.70 39.57 -16.52
CA ILE A 60 8.62 39.42 -17.65
C ILE A 60 8.19 40.27 -18.86
N ILE A 61 6.91 40.19 -19.26
CA ILE A 61 6.39 40.92 -20.43
C ILE A 61 6.49 42.43 -20.26
N THR A 62 6.27 42.94 -19.05
CA THR A 62 6.30 44.38 -18.78
C THR A 62 7.72 44.97 -18.88
N ALA A 63 8.78 44.12 -18.85
CA ALA A 63 10.20 44.49 -18.95
C ALA A 63 10.67 45.61 -17.98
N ASN A 64 9.86 45.93 -16.97
CA ASN A 64 10.15 46.92 -15.96
C ASN A 64 10.81 46.24 -14.75
N ARG A 65 12.03 46.66 -14.42
CA ARG A 65 12.85 46.09 -13.36
C ARG A 65 12.10 46.00 -12.02
N THR A 66 11.34 47.03 -11.65
CA THR A 66 10.58 47.06 -10.39
C THR A 66 9.43 46.06 -10.40
N VAL A 67 8.71 45.95 -11.52
CA VAL A 67 7.57 45.04 -11.67
C VAL A 67 8.03 43.59 -11.69
N ILE A 68 9.17 43.30 -12.34
CA ILE A 68 9.79 41.97 -12.35
C ILE A 68 10.11 41.51 -10.92
N PHE A 69 10.73 42.38 -10.11
CA PHE A 69 11.10 42.00 -8.74
C PHE A 69 9.87 41.76 -7.85
N VAL A 70 8.87 42.64 -7.91
CA VAL A 70 7.69 42.53 -7.04
C VAL A 70 6.77 41.38 -7.47
N MET A 71 6.35 41.36 -8.74
CA MET A 71 5.39 40.36 -9.23
C MET A 71 6.05 39.00 -9.44
N GLY A 72 7.28 38.97 -9.92
CA GLY A 72 8.06 37.74 -10.04
C GLY A 72 8.37 37.13 -8.67
N GLY A 73 8.68 37.96 -7.66
CA GLY A 73 8.89 37.50 -6.29
C GLY A 73 7.62 36.89 -5.67
N ILE A 74 6.48 37.57 -5.79
CA ILE A 74 5.18 37.06 -5.29
C ILE A 74 4.79 35.78 -6.03
N GLY A 75 4.91 35.75 -7.36
CA GLY A 75 4.59 34.56 -8.16
C GLY A 75 5.50 33.37 -7.84
N LEU A 76 6.79 33.62 -7.61
CA LEU A 76 7.73 32.58 -7.18
C LEU A 76 7.38 32.02 -5.79
N ILE A 77 6.99 32.88 -4.85
CA ILE A 77 6.53 32.44 -3.52
C ILE A 77 5.29 31.56 -3.65
N LEU A 78 4.31 31.93 -4.46
CA LEU A 78 3.09 31.14 -4.67
C LEU A 78 3.39 29.78 -5.30
N VAL A 79 4.26 29.73 -6.31
CA VAL A 79 4.69 28.47 -6.93
C VAL A 79 5.46 27.61 -5.94
N LEU A 80 6.39 28.20 -5.18
CA LEU A 80 7.14 27.48 -4.14
C LEU A 80 6.21 26.95 -3.06
N LEU A 81 5.23 27.74 -2.62
CA LEU A 81 4.25 27.31 -1.62
C LEU A 81 3.43 26.14 -2.16
N GLY A 82 2.95 26.21 -3.40
CA GLY A 82 2.22 25.13 -4.07
C GLY A 82 3.06 23.87 -4.28
N VAL A 83 4.35 24.00 -4.58
CA VAL A 83 5.28 22.87 -4.67
C VAL A 83 5.55 22.28 -3.28
N VAL A 84 5.76 23.11 -2.26
CA VAL A 84 5.97 22.64 -0.88
C VAL A 84 4.71 21.99 -0.32
N THR A 85 3.50 22.51 -0.61
CA THR A 85 2.25 21.84 -0.22
C THR A 85 2.08 20.54 -0.99
N HIS A 86 2.34 20.50 -2.29
CA HIS A 86 2.29 19.25 -3.07
C HIS A 86 3.31 18.20 -2.59
N LEU A 87 4.51 18.64 -2.21
CA LEU A 87 5.54 17.77 -1.61
C LEU A 87 5.16 17.35 -0.19
N ARG A 88 4.51 18.22 0.60
CA ARG A 88 3.94 17.89 1.92
C ARG A 88 2.68 17.03 1.83
N GLU A 89 1.96 17.02 0.71
CA GLU A 89 0.83 16.12 0.44
C GLU A 89 1.30 14.72 0.09
N ARG A 90 2.45 14.58 -0.58
CA ARG A 90 3.16 13.29 -0.68
C ARG A 90 3.66 12.79 0.68
N HIS A 91 3.61 13.65 1.69
CA HIS A 91 4.20 13.45 2.99
C HIS A 91 3.27 14.01 4.11
N PRO A 92 2.08 13.45 4.35
CA PRO A 92 1.21 13.81 5.49
C PRO A 92 1.79 13.24 6.80
N LEU A 93 1.97 14.10 7.80
CA LEU A 93 2.63 13.78 9.09
C LEU A 93 1.97 12.57 9.76
N PRO A 94 2.74 11.71 10.46
CA PRO A 94 2.22 10.45 10.98
C PRO A 94 1.18 10.72 12.05
N PRO A 95 0.03 10.06 12.00
CA PRO A 95 -0.69 9.74 13.20
C PRO A 95 -0.51 8.25 13.42
N THR A 96 0.38 7.86 14.32
CA THR A 96 0.15 6.68 15.14
C THR A 96 -1.15 6.94 15.90
N ARG A 97 -2.30 6.70 15.28
CA ARG A 97 -3.60 6.98 15.91
C ARG A 97 -4.61 5.92 15.56
N LEU A 98 -5.44 5.65 16.56
CA LEU A 98 -6.54 4.71 16.56
C LEU A 98 -7.42 4.92 15.33
N LEU A 99 -7.58 3.86 14.55
CA LEU A 99 -8.52 3.80 13.43
C LEU A 99 -9.90 4.27 13.89
N ALA A 100 -10.59 5.05 13.04
CA ALA A 100 -11.88 5.66 13.40
C ALA A 100 -12.96 4.63 13.78
N VAL A 101 -12.92 3.44 13.15
CA VAL A 101 -13.75 2.27 13.44
C VAL A 101 -12.92 1.01 13.26
N SER A 102 -13.34 -0.12 13.85
CA SER A 102 -12.67 -1.41 13.61
C SER A 102 -13.00 -1.95 12.21
N PHE A 103 -12.12 -2.80 11.65
CA PHE A 103 -12.42 -3.49 10.38
C PHE A 103 -13.70 -4.33 10.45
N ALA A 104 -13.95 -5.03 11.56
CA ALA A 104 -15.16 -5.86 11.72
C ALA A 104 -16.44 -5.01 11.66
N GLU A 105 -16.41 -3.82 12.27
CA GLU A 105 -17.52 -2.87 12.21
C GLU A 105 -17.72 -2.31 10.79
N PHE A 106 -16.63 -2.00 10.09
CA PHE A 106 -16.67 -1.56 8.70
C PHE A 106 -17.21 -2.66 7.77
N GLU A 107 -16.79 -3.91 7.96
CA GLU A 107 -17.22 -5.05 7.16
C GLU A 107 -18.72 -5.34 7.38
N GLU A 108 -19.20 -5.24 8.62
CA GLU A 108 -20.64 -5.35 8.92
C GLU A 108 -21.44 -4.25 8.21
N ARG A 109 -20.91 -3.02 8.19
CA ARG A 109 -21.52 -1.91 7.44
C ARG A 109 -21.55 -2.17 5.94
N LEU A 110 -20.47 -2.73 5.39
CA LEU A 110 -20.38 -3.10 3.98
C LEU A 110 -21.39 -4.20 3.61
N ARG A 111 -21.56 -5.19 4.49
CA ARG A 111 -22.48 -6.31 4.30
C ARG A 111 -23.95 -5.92 4.47
N SER A 112 -24.24 -5.01 5.40
CA SER A 112 -25.59 -4.50 5.65
C SER A 112 -26.00 -3.38 4.68
N GLY A 113 -25.04 -2.77 3.99
CA GLY A 113 -25.29 -1.74 3.00
C GLY A 113 -25.92 -2.29 1.71
N ALA A 114 -26.80 -1.51 1.09
CA ALA A 114 -27.44 -1.85 -0.19
C ALA A 114 -26.57 -1.50 -1.42
N HIS A 115 -25.37 -0.95 -1.21
CA HIS A 115 -24.52 -0.43 -2.29
C HIS A 115 -23.52 -1.49 -2.75
N GLU A 116 -23.60 -1.84 -4.03
CA GLU A 116 -22.54 -2.58 -4.71
C GLU A 116 -21.45 -1.61 -5.18
N TYR A 117 -20.19 -1.95 -4.86
CA TYR A 117 -19.04 -1.16 -5.27
C TYR A 117 -18.33 -1.89 -6.42
N PRO A 118 -18.24 -1.29 -7.63
CA PRO A 118 -17.51 -1.88 -8.75
C PRO A 118 -16.07 -2.25 -8.37
N GLY A 119 -15.62 -3.43 -8.77
CA GLY A 119 -14.28 -3.94 -8.47
C GLY A 119 -14.07 -4.52 -7.07
N LEU A 120 -15.06 -4.40 -6.16
CA LEU A 120 -14.97 -4.98 -4.82
C LEU A 120 -15.10 -6.51 -4.86
N ILE A 121 -14.15 -7.19 -4.22
CA ILE A 121 -14.13 -8.66 -4.12
C ILE A 121 -14.93 -9.08 -2.88
N VAL A 122 -16.20 -9.46 -3.08
CA VAL A 122 -17.13 -9.85 -1.98
C VAL A 122 -17.01 -11.33 -1.61
N ALA A 123 -16.55 -12.17 -2.53
CA ALA A 123 -16.24 -13.57 -2.30
C ALA A 123 -14.83 -13.85 -2.81
N SER A 124 -14.07 -14.66 -2.06
CA SER A 124 -12.81 -15.19 -2.60
C SER A 124 -13.16 -15.91 -3.91
N PRO A 125 -12.58 -15.51 -5.06
CA PRO A 125 -12.79 -16.25 -6.29
C PRO A 125 -12.39 -17.71 -6.03
N PRO A 126 -13.09 -18.70 -6.60
CA PRO A 126 -12.70 -20.09 -6.45
C PRO A 126 -11.22 -20.19 -6.82
N MET A 127 -10.40 -20.74 -5.91
CA MET A 127 -8.99 -20.98 -6.18
C MET A 127 -8.90 -21.67 -7.52
N ALA A 128 -8.23 -21.04 -8.49
CA ALA A 128 -7.98 -21.67 -9.76
C ALA A 128 -7.25 -22.97 -9.47
N THR A 129 -7.82 -24.10 -9.90
CA THR A 129 -7.18 -25.42 -9.82
C THR A 129 -5.73 -25.26 -10.29
N PRO A 130 -4.72 -25.71 -9.53
CA PRO A 130 -3.32 -25.60 -9.89
C PRO A 130 -3.10 -26.04 -11.33
N GLY A 131 -2.97 -25.08 -12.24
CA GLY A 131 -2.43 -25.35 -13.56
C GLY A 131 -0.96 -25.64 -13.36
N LEU A 132 -0.56 -26.90 -13.50
CA LEU A 132 0.80 -27.44 -13.38
C LEU A 132 1.83 -26.82 -14.37
N GLN A 133 1.62 -25.60 -14.86
CA GLN A 133 2.32 -25.05 -16.02
C GLN A 133 3.00 -23.69 -15.80
N GLU A 134 2.81 -23.02 -14.66
CA GLU A 134 3.53 -21.76 -14.39
C GLU A 134 4.78 -22.01 -13.53
N PRO A 135 6.00 -21.74 -14.03
CA PRO A 135 7.25 -22.09 -13.34
C PRO A 135 7.57 -21.18 -12.15
N ARG A 136 6.79 -20.11 -11.92
CA ARG A 136 7.03 -19.11 -10.88
C ARG A 136 5.93 -19.19 -9.82
N LEU A 137 6.33 -19.20 -8.56
CA LEU A 137 5.42 -19.28 -7.42
C LEU A 137 5.42 -17.95 -6.65
N VAL A 138 4.22 -17.49 -6.29
CA VAL A 138 3.97 -16.40 -5.35
C VAL A 138 3.21 -16.98 -4.16
N ILE A 139 3.79 -16.92 -2.96
CA ILE A 139 3.14 -17.38 -1.73
C ILE A 139 2.75 -16.19 -0.88
N CYS A 140 1.47 -16.07 -0.56
CA CYS A 140 0.92 -15.01 0.29
C CYS A 140 0.59 -15.54 1.68
N ASP A 141 0.73 -14.71 2.71
CA ASP A 141 0.31 -15.03 4.08
C ASP A 141 -1.20 -14.91 4.33
N ARG A 142 -1.90 -14.08 3.55
CA ARG A 142 -3.34 -13.78 3.67
C ARG A 142 -4.12 -14.24 2.44
N ALA A 143 -5.30 -14.83 2.67
CA ALA A 143 -6.23 -15.22 1.62
C ALA A 143 -6.76 -14.02 0.82
N GLU A 144 -6.96 -12.88 1.49
CA GLU A 144 -7.40 -11.64 0.85
C GLU A 144 -6.39 -11.14 -0.20
N THR A 145 -5.09 -11.24 0.09
CA THR A 145 -4.01 -10.90 -0.85
C THR A 145 -4.05 -11.83 -2.07
N VAL A 146 -4.23 -13.14 -1.87
CA VAL A 146 -4.40 -14.12 -2.96
C VAL A 146 -5.60 -13.74 -3.84
N ALA A 147 -6.73 -13.36 -3.22
CA ALA A 147 -7.95 -12.99 -3.94
C ALA A 147 -7.74 -11.75 -4.81
N VAL A 148 -7.07 -10.71 -4.30
CA VAL A 148 -6.75 -9.50 -5.07
C VAL A 148 -5.83 -9.81 -6.25
N LEU A 149 -4.76 -10.58 -6.05
CA LEU A 149 -3.86 -10.94 -7.14
C LEU A 149 -4.57 -11.83 -8.19
N THR A 150 -5.42 -12.76 -7.74
CA THR A 150 -6.19 -13.63 -8.63
C THR A 150 -7.19 -12.84 -9.47
N ALA A 151 -7.92 -11.89 -8.86
CA ALA A 151 -8.86 -11.03 -9.56
C ALA A 151 -8.17 -10.11 -10.58
N ASN A 152 -6.90 -9.75 -10.34
CA ASN A 152 -6.10 -8.92 -11.24
C ASN A 152 -5.10 -9.73 -12.09
N ARG A 153 -5.30 -11.05 -12.26
CA ARG A 153 -4.34 -11.96 -12.91
C ARG A 153 -3.88 -11.52 -14.30
N GLY A 154 -4.76 -10.86 -15.07
CA GLY A 154 -4.42 -10.31 -16.39
C GLY A 154 -3.32 -9.23 -16.36
N ARG A 155 -2.95 -8.72 -15.18
CA ARG A 155 -1.91 -7.70 -14.96
C ARG A 155 -0.67 -8.24 -14.24
N LEU A 156 -0.71 -9.50 -13.80
CA LEU A 156 0.44 -10.18 -13.23
C LEU A 156 1.26 -10.86 -14.33
N ALA A 157 2.58 -10.82 -14.18
CA ALA A 157 3.44 -11.73 -14.90
C ALA A 157 3.06 -13.18 -14.54
N SER A 158 3.07 -14.08 -15.53
CA SER A 158 2.65 -15.48 -15.37
C SER A 158 3.34 -16.14 -14.19
N ALA A 159 2.56 -16.40 -13.13
CA ALA A 159 2.98 -16.95 -11.86
C ALA A 159 1.76 -17.50 -11.10
N GLN A 160 1.98 -18.64 -10.44
CA GLN A 160 0.96 -19.26 -9.61
C GLN A 160 0.94 -18.56 -8.25
N VAL A 161 -0.23 -18.04 -7.86
CA VAL A 161 -0.45 -17.40 -6.56
C VAL A 161 -1.09 -18.39 -5.60
N LEU A 162 -0.46 -18.61 -4.45
CA LEU A 162 -0.84 -19.57 -3.43
C LEU A 162 -0.95 -18.92 -2.05
N LEU A 163 -1.80 -19.47 -1.20
CA LEU A 163 -1.85 -19.13 0.22
C LEU A 163 -0.82 -19.97 0.99
N ARG A 164 -0.26 -19.41 2.07
CA ARG A 164 0.56 -20.15 3.03
C ARG A 164 -0.19 -21.42 3.50
N GLY A 165 0.43 -22.58 3.34
CA GLY A 165 -0.16 -23.88 3.68
C GLY A 165 -0.68 -24.66 2.47
N ASP A 166 -0.92 -23.98 1.33
CA ASP A 166 -1.29 -24.60 0.06
C ASP A 166 -0.08 -24.78 -0.88
N ASP A 167 1.12 -24.51 -0.37
CA ASP A 167 2.35 -24.54 -1.13
C ASP A 167 2.90 -25.98 -1.31
N PRO A 168 3.65 -26.26 -2.39
CA PRO A 168 4.17 -27.59 -2.68
C PRO A 168 5.03 -28.16 -1.54
N ALA A 169 4.89 -29.48 -1.28
CA ALA A 169 5.65 -30.16 -0.22
C ALA A 169 7.18 -30.07 -0.42
N ASN A 170 7.65 -30.08 -1.67
CA ASN A 170 9.06 -29.92 -2.01
C ASN A 170 9.28 -28.58 -2.72
N LEU A 171 10.05 -27.70 -2.08
CA LEU A 171 10.43 -26.38 -2.61
C LEU A 171 11.93 -26.29 -2.94
N GLN A 172 12.68 -27.40 -2.85
CA GLN A 172 14.13 -27.41 -3.00
C GLN A 172 14.55 -26.79 -4.33
N GLY A 173 15.31 -25.69 -4.28
CA GLY A 173 15.80 -24.99 -5.47
C GLY A 173 14.71 -24.26 -6.27
N THR A 174 13.47 -24.23 -5.78
CA THR A 174 12.36 -23.52 -6.44
C THR A 174 12.41 -22.05 -6.06
N ARG A 175 12.32 -21.16 -7.05
CA ARG A 175 12.23 -19.72 -6.81
C ARG A 175 10.82 -19.35 -6.39
N VAL A 176 10.70 -18.69 -5.24
CA VAL A 176 9.42 -18.32 -4.64
C VAL A 176 9.44 -16.83 -4.32
N VAL A 177 8.47 -16.09 -4.83
CA VAL A 177 8.18 -14.73 -4.36
C VAL A 177 7.27 -14.83 -3.15
N VAL A 178 7.64 -14.19 -2.05
CA VAL A 178 6.82 -14.19 -0.83
C VAL A 178 6.19 -12.83 -0.66
N LEU A 179 4.89 -12.80 -0.41
CA LEU A 179 4.15 -11.64 0.01
C LEU A 179 3.61 -11.84 1.41
N HIS A 180 3.88 -10.88 2.28
CA HIS A 180 3.35 -10.91 3.63
C HIS A 180 3.12 -9.52 4.20
N ASP A 181 2.21 -9.45 5.17
CA ASP A 181 2.05 -8.31 6.05
C ASP A 181 3.31 -8.12 6.90
N CYS A 182 3.60 -6.88 7.31
CA CYS A 182 4.62 -6.59 8.31
C CYS A 182 4.07 -6.89 9.71
N ASP A 183 3.99 -8.18 10.03
CA ASP A 183 3.68 -8.70 11.36
C ASP A 183 4.59 -9.91 11.67
N PRO A 184 4.65 -10.40 12.93
CA PRO A 184 5.53 -11.51 13.27
C PRO A 184 5.26 -12.79 12.45
N ALA A 185 4.01 -13.10 12.12
CA ALA A 185 3.68 -14.30 11.35
C ALA A 185 4.05 -14.14 9.87
N GLY A 186 3.85 -12.95 9.31
CA GLY A 186 4.25 -12.59 7.96
C GLY A 186 5.76 -12.63 7.79
N CYS A 187 6.51 -11.94 8.65
CA CYS A 187 7.98 -11.91 8.59
C CYS A 187 8.63 -13.29 8.81
N THR A 188 7.96 -14.25 9.47
CA THR A 188 8.46 -15.64 9.51
C THR A 188 8.34 -16.38 8.19
N LEU A 189 7.37 -16.04 7.33
CA LEU A 189 7.05 -16.83 6.15
C LEU A 189 8.25 -16.97 5.22
N ALA A 190 8.98 -15.88 5.00
CA ALA A 190 10.17 -15.89 4.16
C ALA A 190 11.30 -16.77 4.74
N ALA A 191 11.44 -16.81 6.07
CA ALA A 191 12.43 -17.67 6.74
C ALA A 191 12.02 -19.16 6.65
N ASP A 192 10.77 -19.49 6.99
CA ASP A 192 10.24 -20.86 6.94
C ASP A 192 10.40 -21.50 5.55
N LEU A 193 10.19 -20.71 4.48
CA LEU A 193 10.33 -21.17 3.10
C LEU A 193 11.80 -21.37 2.70
N ARG A 194 12.72 -20.52 3.18
CA ARG A 194 14.16 -20.71 2.97
C ARG A 194 14.67 -21.97 3.66
N ASP A 195 14.21 -22.23 4.89
CA ASP A 195 14.58 -23.43 5.64
C ASP A 195 14.10 -24.74 4.97
N ARG A 196 13.04 -24.65 4.16
CA ARG A 196 12.54 -25.72 3.29
C ARG A 196 13.26 -25.82 1.94
N GLY A 197 14.32 -25.04 1.74
CA GLY A 197 15.18 -25.10 0.56
C GLY A 197 14.74 -24.23 -0.63
N ALA A 198 13.75 -23.34 -0.44
CA ALA A 198 13.30 -22.43 -1.48
C ALA A 198 14.30 -21.28 -1.73
N GLN A 199 14.42 -20.84 -2.97
CA GLN A 199 15.10 -19.59 -3.33
C GLN A 199 14.11 -18.43 -3.18
N VAL A 200 14.05 -17.86 -1.97
CA VAL A 200 13.04 -16.85 -1.62
C VAL A 200 13.45 -15.45 -2.07
N VAL A 201 12.58 -14.83 -2.86
CA VAL A 201 12.55 -13.38 -3.09
C VAL A 201 11.48 -12.81 -2.17
N ASP A 202 11.91 -12.09 -1.14
CA ASP A 202 10.98 -11.46 -0.20
C ASP A 202 10.47 -10.15 -0.80
N ALA A 203 9.17 -10.13 -1.14
CA ALA A 203 8.46 -8.97 -1.64
C ALA A 203 7.42 -8.44 -0.64
N GLY A 204 7.34 -9.05 0.55
CA GLY A 204 6.46 -8.60 1.64
C GLY A 204 6.86 -7.23 2.17
N ILE A 205 6.10 -6.73 3.14
CA ILE A 205 6.48 -5.50 3.83
C ILE A 205 7.38 -5.89 5.00
N ASN A 206 8.63 -5.42 4.97
CA ASN A 206 9.57 -5.60 6.07
C ASN A 206 9.67 -4.35 6.97
N PRO A 207 9.94 -4.50 8.30
CA PRO A 207 10.03 -3.34 9.19
C PRO A 207 11.08 -2.32 8.76
N GLY A 208 12.19 -2.76 8.17
CA GLY A 208 13.24 -1.86 7.66
C GLY A 208 12.80 -0.97 6.50
N GLU A 209 11.79 -1.38 5.74
CA GLU A 209 11.21 -0.54 4.69
C GLU A 209 10.35 0.59 5.26
N LEU A 210 9.92 0.48 6.51
CA LEU A 210 9.00 1.42 7.15
C LEU A 210 9.74 2.60 7.78
N THR A 211 11.05 2.49 7.99
CA THR A 211 11.86 3.57 8.52
C THR A 211 11.83 4.77 7.58
N GLY A 212 11.23 5.87 8.04
CA GLY A 212 11.05 7.10 7.26
C GLY A 212 9.88 7.09 6.26
N LYS A 213 9.16 5.96 6.10
CA LYS A 213 7.93 5.92 5.30
C LYS A 213 6.70 6.24 6.17
N ARG A 214 5.69 6.85 5.53
CA ARG A 214 4.42 7.19 6.16
C ARG A 214 3.42 6.10 5.80
N SER A 215 3.04 5.29 6.77
CA SER A 215 2.16 4.14 6.58
C SER A 215 1.15 4.08 7.73
N GLN A 216 -0.03 3.52 7.47
CA GLN A 216 -1.06 3.29 8.50
C GLN A 216 -0.66 2.12 9.40
N ILE A 217 0.28 2.38 10.31
CA ILE A 217 0.77 1.39 11.27
C ILE A 217 -0.32 1.11 12.29
N LEU A 218 -0.73 -0.15 12.39
CA LEU A 218 -1.59 -0.63 13.46
C LEU A 218 -0.75 -0.86 14.70
N GLU A 219 -1.22 -0.39 15.84
CA GLU A 219 -0.60 -0.69 17.14
C GLU A 219 -1.46 -1.68 17.91
N GLY A 220 -0.81 -2.69 18.49
CA GLY A 220 -1.43 -3.70 19.33
C GLY A 220 -0.62 -3.96 20.59
N ALA A 221 -1.01 -5.00 21.32
CA ALA A 221 -0.22 -5.47 22.44
C ALA A 221 1.17 -5.95 21.96
N PRO A 222 2.22 -5.81 22.81
CA PRO A 222 3.54 -6.33 22.49
C PRO A 222 3.50 -7.78 22.04
N ALA A 223 4.12 -8.06 20.89
CA ALA A 223 4.09 -9.37 20.28
C ALA A 223 5.26 -10.24 20.76
N ARG A 224 4.99 -11.53 20.99
CA ARG A 224 6.05 -12.52 21.18
C ARG A 224 6.60 -12.90 19.81
N LEU A 225 7.90 -12.68 19.60
CA LEU A 225 8.55 -13.08 18.36
C LEU A 225 9.02 -14.53 18.42
N PRO A 226 8.80 -15.30 17.35
CA PRO A 226 9.50 -16.57 17.10
C PRO A 226 11.01 -16.41 17.24
N ARG A 227 11.69 -17.45 17.74
CA ARG A 227 13.14 -17.38 18.02
C ARG A 227 13.95 -17.18 16.74
N ASP A 228 13.50 -17.80 15.67
CA ASP A 228 14.23 -17.90 14.39
C ASP A 228 14.21 -16.58 13.61
N LEU A 229 13.20 -15.74 13.88
CA LEU A 229 13.07 -14.39 13.32
C LEU A 229 14.25 -13.46 13.68
N ARG A 230 14.89 -13.69 14.85
CA ARG A 230 16.04 -12.90 15.30
C ARG A 230 17.32 -13.15 14.49
N ALA A 231 17.37 -14.25 13.72
CA ALA A 231 18.50 -14.54 12.86
C ALA A 231 18.41 -13.80 11.51
N HIS A 232 17.23 -13.27 11.18
CA HIS A 232 16.94 -12.69 9.86
C HIS A 232 16.59 -11.20 9.89
N LEU A 233 16.23 -10.66 11.06
CA LEU A 233 15.97 -9.25 11.26
C LEU A 233 17.04 -8.63 12.16
N ASP A 234 17.34 -7.36 11.91
CA ASP A 234 18.18 -6.58 12.82
C ASP A 234 17.45 -6.25 14.15
N THR A 235 18.17 -5.66 15.08
CA THR A 235 17.65 -5.30 16.40
C THR A 235 16.49 -4.29 16.32
N GLU A 236 16.58 -3.30 15.44
CA GLU A 236 15.57 -2.24 15.29
C GLU A 236 14.26 -2.82 14.73
N GLN A 237 14.36 -3.65 13.70
CA GLN A 237 13.24 -4.36 13.09
C GLN A 237 12.58 -5.32 14.09
N THR A 238 13.39 -6.03 14.87
CA THR A 238 12.92 -6.92 15.93
C THR A 238 12.17 -6.14 17.02
N ASP A 239 12.70 -5.01 17.46
CA ASP A 239 12.07 -4.18 18.49
C ASP A 239 10.79 -3.51 17.98
N TRP A 240 10.75 -3.12 16.70
CA TRP A 240 9.55 -2.62 16.04
C TRP A 240 8.42 -3.66 16.10
N LEU A 241 8.67 -4.90 15.70
CA LEU A 241 7.65 -5.97 15.76
C LEU A 241 7.26 -6.30 17.22
N ARG A 242 8.23 -6.33 18.15
CA ARG A 242 7.93 -6.58 19.58
C ARG A 242 7.08 -5.50 20.20
N SER A 243 7.17 -4.27 19.72
CA SER A 243 6.33 -3.16 20.23
C SER A 243 4.84 -3.37 19.96
N GLY A 244 4.46 -4.37 19.17
CA GLY A 244 3.07 -4.65 18.80
C GLY A 244 2.61 -3.87 17.57
N LYS A 245 3.53 -3.14 16.92
CA LYS A 245 3.30 -2.50 15.63
C LYS A 245 3.18 -3.55 14.52
N ARG A 246 2.29 -3.28 13.58
CA ARG A 246 2.10 -4.09 12.37
C ARG A 246 1.60 -3.23 11.21
N LEU A 247 1.85 -3.67 9.99
CA LEU A 247 1.32 -3.04 8.78
C LEU A 247 0.82 -4.11 7.82
N GLU A 248 -0.39 -3.93 7.29
CA GLU A 248 -0.98 -4.90 6.37
C GLU A 248 -0.75 -4.47 4.92
N LEU A 249 -0.51 -5.42 4.01
CA LEU A 249 -0.40 -5.20 2.56
C LEU A 249 -1.66 -4.54 1.99
N ALA A 250 -2.80 -4.77 2.63
CA ALA A 250 -4.07 -4.14 2.26
C ALA A 250 -4.06 -2.59 2.42
N THR A 251 -3.04 -2.00 3.06
CA THR A 251 -2.87 -0.54 3.03
C THR A 251 -2.39 -0.02 1.66
N GLU A 252 -1.83 -0.88 0.81
CA GLU A 252 -1.46 -0.55 -0.56
C GLU A 252 -2.66 -0.71 -1.52
N PRO A 253 -2.87 0.20 -2.48
CA PRO A 253 -3.84 0.02 -3.54
C PRO A 253 -3.48 -1.20 -4.42
N PRO A 254 -4.46 -1.83 -5.10
CA PRO A 254 -4.25 -3.05 -5.89
C PRO A 254 -3.16 -2.90 -6.97
N GLU A 255 -3.03 -1.71 -7.57
CA GLU A 255 -1.97 -1.40 -8.52
C GLU A 255 -0.57 -1.58 -7.92
N GLN A 256 -0.32 -1.02 -6.73
CA GLN A 256 0.97 -1.08 -6.06
C GLN A 256 1.30 -2.51 -5.64
N LEU A 257 0.30 -3.25 -5.15
CA LEU A 257 0.45 -4.66 -4.79
C LEU A 257 0.86 -5.52 -6.00
N VAL A 258 0.19 -5.35 -7.14
CA VAL A 258 0.53 -6.07 -8.38
C VAL A 258 1.89 -5.66 -8.92
N MET A 259 2.22 -4.36 -8.87
CA MET A 259 3.52 -3.86 -9.31
C MET A 259 4.66 -4.45 -8.44
N ARG A 260 4.49 -4.50 -7.12
CA ARG A 260 5.42 -5.14 -6.18
C ARG A 260 5.71 -6.60 -6.55
N VAL A 261 4.68 -7.37 -6.90
CA VAL A 261 4.84 -8.76 -7.37
C VAL A 261 5.58 -8.82 -8.70
N ASN A 262 5.19 -8.00 -9.69
CA ASN A 262 5.82 -8.01 -11.00
C ASN A 262 7.32 -7.66 -10.92
N VAL A 263 7.67 -6.69 -10.08
CA VAL A 263 9.05 -6.30 -9.79
C VAL A 263 9.84 -7.47 -9.20
N ALA A 264 9.27 -8.20 -8.24
CA ALA A 264 9.92 -9.38 -7.64
C ALA A 264 10.01 -10.59 -8.60
N LEU A 265 9.05 -10.71 -9.52
CA LEU A 265 9.05 -11.74 -10.56
C LEU A 265 10.08 -11.47 -11.67
N ASP A 266 10.62 -10.25 -11.76
CA ASP A 266 11.64 -9.88 -12.74
C ASP A 266 12.99 -10.58 -12.41
N PRO A 267 13.53 -11.42 -13.31
CA PRO A 267 14.82 -12.07 -13.09
C PRO A 267 15.99 -11.09 -12.96
N ALA A 268 15.90 -9.87 -13.51
CA ALA A 268 16.99 -8.88 -13.48
C ALA A 268 17.35 -8.39 -12.06
N GLN A 269 16.45 -8.52 -11.09
CA GLN A 269 16.73 -8.17 -9.68
C GLN A 269 17.43 -9.28 -8.89
N SER A 270 17.71 -10.42 -9.52
CA SER A 270 18.26 -11.62 -8.83
C SER A 270 19.79 -11.67 -8.81
N SER A 271 20.49 -10.58 -9.15
CA SER A 271 21.96 -10.55 -9.36
C SER A 271 22.72 -9.52 -8.52
N THR A 272 22.10 -8.96 -7.48
CA THR A 272 22.75 -8.04 -6.53
C THR A 272 22.72 -8.58 -5.12
#